data_AF-A0A3A1TUM6-F1
#
_entry.id   AF-A0A3A1TUM6-F1
#
_cell.length_a   1.000
_cell.length_b   1.000
_cell.length_c   1.000
_cell.angle_alpha   90.00
_cell.angle_beta   90.00
_cell.angle_gamma   90.00
#
_symmetry.space_group_name_H-M   'P 1'
#
loop_
_entity.id
_entity.type
_entity.pdbx_description
1 polymer ?
#
loop_
_entity_poly.entity_id
_entity_poly.type
_entity_poly.pdbx_seq_one_letter_code
_entity_poly.pdbx_strand_id
1 'polypeptide(L)'
;MRAHRGRPGPTVLLAGDGADLRDLEALIATLPVDAYGQVYVEVGSADEVRPLATPRRVHVTWLVRGADAVAGTLLCSAVEAWTAEWMPDGHRDDRRIAWVGCAAAPRIAARYRRLQERSMSAAAMGLPVADVDGVE
;
A
#
# COMPACT_ATOMS: atom_id res chain seq x y z
N MET A 1 -32.17 -17.35 -15.55
CA MET A 1 -31.42 -16.10 -15.84
C MET A 1 -30.28 -16.00 -14.82
N ARG A 2 -29.07 -16.49 -15.16
CA ARG A 2 -27.91 -16.38 -14.26
C ARG A 2 -27.38 -14.95 -14.38
N ALA A 3 -27.48 -14.17 -13.29
CA ALA A 3 -26.85 -12.87 -13.25
C ALA A 3 -25.36 -13.03 -13.59
N HIS A 4 -24.87 -12.26 -14.55
CA HIS A 4 -23.44 -12.02 -14.71
C HIS A 4 -22.95 -11.43 -13.39
N ARG A 5 -22.45 -12.26 -12.47
CA ARG A 5 -21.61 -11.76 -11.38
C ARG A 5 -20.38 -11.22 -12.08
N GLY A 6 -20.35 -9.90 -12.31
CA GLY A 6 -19.15 -9.21 -12.75
C GLY A 6 -17.99 -9.70 -11.89
N ARG A 7 -16.87 -10.02 -12.54
CA ARG A 7 -15.67 -10.45 -11.82
C ARG A 7 -15.37 -9.40 -10.74
N PRO A 8 -15.09 -9.80 -9.49
CA PRO A 8 -14.74 -8.84 -8.45
C PRO A 8 -13.50 -8.05 -8.86
N GLY A 9 -13.51 -6.75 -8.55
CA GLY A 9 -12.40 -5.83 -8.73
C GLY A 9 -11.13 -6.25 -7.99
N PRO A 10 -10.01 -5.54 -8.22
CA PRO A 10 -8.73 -5.93 -7.67
C PRO A 10 -8.68 -5.78 -6.14
N THR A 11 -7.82 -6.59 -5.52
CA THR A 11 -7.44 -6.42 -4.13
C THR A 11 -6.22 -5.51 -4.06
N VAL A 12 -6.29 -4.44 -3.26
CA VAL A 12 -5.23 -3.42 -3.18
C VAL A 12 -4.61 -3.35 -1.79
N LEU A 13 -3.30 -3.19 -1.75
CA LEU A 13 -2.53 -2.79 -0.59
C LEU A 13 -1.66 -1.60 -1.00
N LEU A 14 -1.93 -0.43 -0.46
CA LEU A 14 -1.07 0.75 -0.62
C LEU A 14 -0.45 1.05 0.74
N ALA A 15 0.85 1.33 0.79
CA ALA A 15 1.55 1.67 2.02
C ALA A 15 2.49 2.84 1.76
N GLY A 16 2.53 3.80 2.67
CA GLY A 16 3.37 4.99 2.57
C GLY A 16 3.64 5.62 3.91
N ASP A 17 4.51 6.63 3.93
CA ASP A 17 4.67 7.55 5.06
C ASP A 17 4.12 8.95 4.75
N GLY A 18 4.32 9.91 5.66
CA GLY A 18 3.86 11.29 5.50
C GLY A 18 4.40 11.98 4.24
N ALA A 19 5.59 11.60 3.75
CA ALA A 19 6.17 12.13 2.52
C ALA A 19 5.48 11.58 1.26
N ASP A 20 4.95 10.36 1.34
CA ASP A 20 4.28 9.66 0.25
C ASP A 20 2.81 10.10 0.03
N LEU A 21 2.27 10.97 0.87
CA LEU A 21 0.85 11.31 0.88
C LEU A 21 0.31 11.80 -0.46
N ARG A 22 1.10 12.56 -1.22
CA ARG A 22 0.70 13.05 -2.54
C ARG A 22 0.63 11.93 -3.58
N ASP A 23 1.60 11.03 -3.55
CA ASP A 23 1.64 9.89 -4.46
C ASP A 23 0.55 8.87 -4.13
N LEU A 24 0.29 8.65 -2.84
CA LEU A 24 -0.85 7.86 -2.36
C LEU A 24 -2.19 8.44 -2.82
N GLU A 25 -2.41 9.74 -2.69
CA GLU A 25 -3.64 10.41 -3.17
C GLU A 25 -3.83 10.20 -4.68
N ALA A 26 -2.78 10.43 -5.46
CA ALA A 26 -2.80 10.23 -6.91
C ALA A 26 -3.11 8.77 -7.27
N LEU A 27 -2.49 7.83 -6.56
CA LEU A 27 -2.66 6.40 -6.78
C LEU A 27 -4.07 5.94 -6.43
N ILE A 28 -4.60 6.34 -5.28
CA ILE A 28 -5.96 6.02 -4.84
C ILE A 28 -6.99 6.52 -5.87
N ALA A 29 -6.76 7.70 -6.47
CA ALA A 29 -7.66 8.26 -7.48
C ALA A 29 -7.70 7.43 -8.78
N THR A 30 -6.71 6.57 -9.04
CA THR A 30 -6.70 5.67 -10.21
C THR A 30 -7.41 4.33 -9.95
N LEU A 31 -7.78 4.05 -8.70
CA LEU A 31 -8.35 2.75 -8.35
C LEU A 31 -9.76 2.56 -8.95
N PRO A 32 -10.08 1.35 -9.45
CA PRO A 32 -11.43 1.01 -9.84
C PRO A 32 -12.42 1.21 -8.68
N VAL A 33 -13.66 1.61 -9.00
CA VAL A 33 -14.72 1.84 -8.00
C VAL A 33 -15.07 0.58 -7.20
N ASP A 34 -14.82 -0.60 -7.77
CA ASP A 34 -15.06 -1.89 -7.15
C ASP A 34 -13.80 -2.52 -6.53
N ALA A 35 -12.69 -1.78 -6.48
CA ALA A 35 -11.48 -2.18 -5.77
C ALA A 35 -11.79 -2.39 -4.29
N TYR A 36 -11.14 -3.40 -3.70
CA TYR A 36 -11.24 -3.74 -2.29
C TYR A 36 -9.84 -3.72 -1.69
N GLY A 37 -9.65 -3.15 -0.51
CA GLY A 37 -8.32 -3.22 0.10
C GLY A 37 -8.02 -2.22 1.19
N GLN A 38 -6.72 -1.99 1.38
CA GLN A 38 -6.19 -1.26 2.51
C GLN A 38 -5.10 -0.29 2.08
N VAL A 39 -5.14 0.90 2.67
CA VAL A 39 -4.09 1.92 2.62
C VAL A 39 -3.53 2.07 4.03
N TYR A 40 -2.22 1.93 4.20
CA TYR A 40 -1.53 2.23 5.45
C TYR A 40 -0.66 3.48 5.28
N VAL A 41 -0.76 4.42 6.21
CA VAL A 41 0.06 5.63 6.20
C VAL A 41 0.73 5.82 7.54
N GLU A 42 2.05 5.73 7.61
CA GLU A 42 2.82 5.99 8.84
C GLU A 42 3.21 7.46 8.94
N VAL A 43 2.88 8.09 10.07
CA VAL A 43 3.14 9.52 10.31
C VAL A 43 3.86 9.73 11.63
N GLY A 44 4.61 10.83 11.75
CA GLY A 44 5.33 11.19 12.97
C GLY A 44 4.43 11.80 14.05
N SER A 45 3.32 12.45 13.65
CA SER A 45 2.35 13.07 14.55
C SER A 45 0.91 12.86 14.09
N ALA A 46 -0.02 12.93 15.03
CA ALA A 46 -1.46 12.94 14.75
C ALA A 46 -1.89 14.17 13.92
N ASP A 47 -1.12 15.26 13.94
CA ASP A 47 -1.41 16.48 13.17
C ASP A 47 -1.30 16.27 11.64
N GLU A 48 -0.60 15.22 11.21
CA GLU A 48 -0.46 14.85 9.80
C GLU A 48 -1.67 14.07 9.27
N VAL A 49 -2.53 13.56 10.17
CA VAL A 49 -3.70 12.76 9.81
C VAL A 49 -4.74 13.63 9.11
N ARG A 50 -5.17 13.20 7.92
CA ARG A 50 -6.18 13.90 7.14
C ARG A 50 -7.13 12.94 6.41
N PRO A 51 -8.31 13.40 5.96
CA PRO A 51 -9.16 12.58 5.10
C PRO A 51 -8.48 12.31 3.75
N LEU A 52 -8.52 11.05 3.29
CA LEU A 52 -8.19 10.68 1.91
C LEU A 52 -9.44 10.14 1.23
N ALA A 53 -9.70 10.56 -0.01
CA ALA A 53 -10.85 10.08 -0.78
C ALA A 53 -10.55 8.69 -1.35
N THR A 54 -11.23 7.65 -0.87
CA THR A 54 -11.05 6.26 -1.33
C THR A 54 -12.30 5.67 -1.98
N PRO A 55 -12.16 4.66 -2.85
CA PRO A 55 -13.28 3.78 -3.19
C PRO A 55 -13.94 3.20 -1.93
N ARG A 56 -15.25 2.94 -1.98
CA ARG A 56 -16.07 2.56 -0.81
C ARG A 56 -15.55 1.33 -0.04
N ARG A 57 -14.78 0.45 -0.70
CA ARG A 57 -14.24 -0.80 -0.16
C ARG A 57 -12.73 -0.75 0.11
N VAL A 58 -12.15 0.45 0.05
CA VAL A 58 -10.75 0.70 0.36
C VAL A 58 -10.67 1.53 1.63
N HIS A 59 -10.04 0.99 2.66
CA HIS A 59 -9.92 1.62 3.98
C HIS A 59 -8.54 2.28 4.14
N VAL A 60 -8.48 3.38 4.89
CA VAL A 60 -7.22 4.04 5.27
C VAL A 60 -6.99 3.84 6.75
N THR A 61 -5.81 3.37 7.10
CA THR A 61 -5.35 3.20 8.47
C THR A 61 -4.11 4.05 8.67
N TRP A 62 -4.23 5.03 9.56
CA TRP A 62 -3.12 5.90 9.96
C TRP A 62 -2.35 5.25 11.11
N LEU A 63 -1.04 5.13 10.94
CA LEU A 63 -0.11 4.56 11.89
C LEU A 63 0.69 5.71 12.51
N VAL A 64 0.16 6.30 13.59
CA VAL A 64 0.83 7.42 14.28
C VAL A 64 1.95 6.87 15.14
N ARG A 65 3.19 7.28 14.85
CA ARG A 65 4.37 6.88 15.62
C ARG A 65 4.39 7.56 16.99
N GLY A 66 4.87 6.83 17.99
CA GLY A 66 5.33 7.44 19.24
C GLY A 66 6.65 8.18 19.03
N ALA A 67 6.98 9.11 19.93
CA ALA A 67 8.17 9.95 19.83
C ALA A 67 9.48 9.15 19.65
N ASP A 68 9.60 8.02 20.34
CA ASP A 68 10.79 7.14 20.30
C ASP A 68 10.65 5.98 19.31
N ALA A 69 9.57 5.90 18.54
CA ALA A 69 9.34 4.80 17.61
C ALA A 69 10.15 4.97 16.32
N VAL A 70 10.89 3.92 15.96
CA VAL A 70 11.67 3.87 14.72
C VAL A 70 10.74 3.93 13.52
N ALA A 71 10.94 4.92 12.65
CA ALA A 71 10.18 5.09 11.42
C ALA A 71 10.19 3.81 10.57
N GLY A 72 9.02 3.44 10.06
CA GLY A 72 8.85 2.26 9.23
C GLY A 72 8.49 0.99 9.99
N THR A 73 8.59 0.99 11.32
CA THR A 73 8.31 -0.20 12.14
C THR A 73 6.83 -0.54 12.10
N LEU A 74 5.97 0.47 12.25
CA LEU A 74 4.53 0.27 12.25
C LEU A 74 4.05 -0.13 10.85
N LEU A 75 4.55 0.55 9.80
CA LEU A 75 4.18 0.23 8.42
C LEU A 75 4.60 -1.19 8.02
N CYS A 76 5.83 -1.60 8.37
CA CYS A 76 6.29 -2.98 8.18
C CYS A 76 5.32 -3.99 8.81
N SER A 77 5.02 -3.80 10.10
CA SER A 77 4.17 -4.73 10.84
C SER A 77 2.77 -4.83 10.23
N ALA A 78 2.18 -3.69 9.82
CA ALA A 78 0.86 -3.65 9.21
C ALA A 78 0.83 -4.35 7.84
N VAL A 79 1.84 -4.10 6.99
CA VAL A 79 1.95 -4.77 5.68
C VAL A 79 2.19 -6.27 5.84
N GLU A 80 3.04 -6.69 6.79
CA GLU A 80 3.30 -8.10 7.04
C GLU A 80 2.04 -8.83 7.51
N ALA A 81 1.30 -8.26 8.46
CA ALA A 81 0.05 -8.83 8.94
C ALA A 81 -0.98 -8.97 7.80
N TRP A 82 -1.16 -7.92 7.01
CA TRP A 82 -2.08 -7.95 5.87
C TRP A 82 -1.66 -8.99 4.83
N THR A 83 -0.37 -9.04 4.50
CA THR A 83 0.15 -10.00 3.50
C THR A 83 -0.01 -11.44 3.99
N ALA A 84 0.27 -11.72 5.26
CA ALA A 84 0.14 -13.06 5.82
C ALA A 84 -1.31 -13.57 5.75
N GLU A 85 -2.29 -12.68 5.92
CA GLU A 85 -3.70 -13.01 5.85
C GLU A 85 -4.21 -13.13 4.40
N TRP A 86 -3.84 -12.19 3.53
CA TRP A 86 -4.44 -12.04 2.20
C TRP A 86 -3.60 -12.62 1.06
N MET A 87 -2.35 -13.00 1.32
CA MET A 87 -1.42 -13.62 0.36
C MET A 87 -0.74 -14.88 0.92
N PRO A 88 -1.50 -15.90 1.36
CA PRO A 88 -0.92 -17.16 1.77
C PRO A 88 -0.17 -17.84 0.61
N ASP A 89 0.89 -18.57 0.93
CA ASP A 89 1.75 -19.23 -0.05
C ASP A 89 0.95 -20.15 -0.98
N GLY A 90 1.29 -20.14 -2.28
CA GLY A 90 0.68 -20.99 -3.29
C GLY A 90 -0.54 -20.41 -4.03
N HIS A 91 -1.02 -19.21 -3.66
CA HIS A 91 -2.13 -18.54 -4.38
C HIS A 91 -1.64 -17.34 -5.19
N ARG A 92 -1.44 -17.53 -6.51
CA ARG A 92 -1.23 -16.42 -7.45
C ARG A 92 -2.60 -15.92 -7.92
N ASP A 93 -3.00 -14.76 -7.43
CA ASP A 93 -4.08 -13.97 -8.03
C ASP A 93 -3.44 -12.71 -8.61
N ASP A 94 -3.46 -12.59 -9.94
CA ASP A 94 -2.83 -11.50 -10.70
C ASP A 94 -3.54 -10.15 -10.47
N ARG A 95 -4.60 -10.10 -9.66
CA ARG A 95 -5.37 -8.89 -9.34
C ARG A 95 -4.98 -8.23 -8.03
N ARG A 96 -3.80 -8.55 -7.52
CA ARG A 96 -3.27 -7.96 -6.29
C ARG A 96 -2.31 -6.83 -6.64
N ILE A 97 -2.68 -5.61 -6.28
CA ILE A 97 -1.86 -4.41 -6.45
C ILE A 97 -1.23 -4.11 -5.09
N ALA A 98 0.10 -4.18 -5.03
CA ALA A 98 0.86 -3.75 -3.86
C ALA A 98 1.75 -2.57 -4.25
N TRP A 99 1.52 -1.40 -3.65
CA TRP A 99 2.42 -0.24 -3.75
C TRP A 99 2.94 0.09 -2.37
N VAL A 100 4.25 0.30 -2.29
CA VAL A 100 4.88 0.75 -1.06
C VAL A 100 5.91 1.83 -1.37
N GLY A 101 5.57 3.08 -1.05
CA GLY A 101 6.53 4.14 -0.82
C GLY A 101 6.97 4.09 0.64
N CYS A 102 8.25 4.30 0.91
CA CYS A 102 8.76 4.73 2.22
C CYS A 102 10.25 4.96 2.02
N ALA A 103 10.57 6.14 1.48
CA ALA A 103 11.93 6.52 1.13
C ALA A 103 12.84 6.69 2.37
N ALA A 104 12.25 6.89 3.56
CA ALA A 104 12.99 7.27 4.76
C ALA A 104 13.60 6.09 5.57
N ALA A 105 13.36 4.82 5.20
CA ALA A 105 13.77 3.67 6.02
C ALA A 105 14.44 2.52 5.21
N PRO A 106 15.79 2.39 5.22
CA PRO A 106 16.52 1.37 4.44
C PRO A 106 16.13 -0.09 4.74
N ARG A 107 15.70 -0.40 5.98
CA ARG A 107 15.20 -1.75 6.36
C ARG A 107 13.87 -2.10 5.71
N ILE A 108 13.07 -1.08 5.47
CA ILE A 108 11.78 -1.15 4.80
C ILE A 108 11.99 -1.49 3.32
N ALA A 109 12.93 -0.80 2.66
CA ALA A 109 13.23 -1.00 1.24
C ALA A 109 13.62 -2.47 0.92
N ALA A 110 14.47 -3.09 1.75
CA ALA A 110 14.91 -4.47 1.56
C ALA A 110 13.82 -5.53 1.80
N ARG A 111 12.85 -5.25 2.69
CA ARG A 111 11.71 -6.14 2.93
C ARG A 111 10.64 -5.99 1.84
N TYR A 112 10.39 -4.76 1.38
CA TYR A 112 9.41 -4.47 0.33
C TYR A 112 9.83 -4.92 -1.05
N ARG A 113 11.12 -4.91 -1.39
CA ARG A 113 11.61 -5.48 -2.66
C ARG A 113 11.18 -6.94 -2.86
N ARG A 114 11.21 -7.74 -1.79
CA ARG A 114 10.72 -9.14 -1.79
C ARG A 114 9.21 -9.28 -1.92
N LEU A 115 8.43 -8.27 -1.54
CA LEU A 115 6.98 -8.21 -1.72
C LEU A 115 6.62 -7.80 -3.16
N GLN A 116 7.38 -6.87 -3.74
CA GLN A 116 7.25 -6.45 -5.14
C GLN A 116 7.58 -7.59 -6.11
N GLU A 117 8.60 -8.41 -5.84
CA GLU A 117 8.93 -9.61 -6.63
C GLU A 117 7.76 -10.62 -6.72
N ARG A 118 6.82 -10.55 -5.78
CA ARG A 118 5.67 -11.47 -5.64
C ARG A 118 4.35 -10.88 -6.14
N SER A 119 4.32 -9.60 -6.53
CA SER A 119 3.11 -8.83 -6.88
C SER A 119 3.25 -8.14 -8.23
N MET A 120 2.15 -7.74 -8.88
CA MET A 120 2.24 -6.83 -10.04
C MET A 120 2.69 -5.45 -9.55
N SER A 121 3.84 -4.98 -10.06
CA SER A 121 4.40 -3.66 -9.76
C SER A 121 3.47 -2.52 -10.22
N ALA A 122 3.51 -1.38 -9.54
CA ALA A 122 2.90 -0.13 -10.02
C ALA A 122 3.36 0.24 -11.45
N ALA A 123 4.59 -0.11 -11.83
CA ALA A 123 5.07 -0.02 -13.20
C ALA A 123 4.23 -0.83 -14.19
N ALA A 124 3.75 -2.01 -13.79
CA ALA A 124 2.88 -2.85 -14.62
C ALA A 124 1.46 -2.27 -14.79
N MET A 125 1.10 -1.27 -13.98
CA MET A 125 -0.12 -0.48 -14.10
C MET A 125 0.12 0.92 -14.69
N GLY A 126 1.35 1.24 -15.13
CA GLY A 126 1.69 2.57 -15.68
C GLY A 126 1.74 3.68 -14.63
N LEU A 127 1.86 3.33 -13.35
CA LEU A 127 1.92 4.26 -12.23
C LEU A 127 3.37 4.60 -11.89
N PRO A 128 3.64 5.82 -11.38
CA PRO A 128 4.99 6.22 -11.01
C PRO A 128 5.55 5.27 -9.94
N VAL A 129 6.73 4.72 -10.23
CA VAL A 129 7.52 3.98 -9.25
C VAL A 129 8.33 5.03 -8.49
N ALA A 130 8.23 5.05 -7.16
CA ALA A 130 9.14 5.85 -6.36
C ALA A 130 10.57 5.35 -6.62
N ASP A 131 11.42 6.22 -7.13
CA ASP A 131 12.83 5.94 -7.33
C ASP A 131 13.46 5.72 -5.95
N VAL A 132 13.83 4.47 -5.65
CA VAL A 132 14.45 4.07 -4.39
C VAL A 132 15.98 4.04 -4.47
N ASP A 133 16.56 4.50 -5.59
CA ASP A 133 18.00 4.39 -5.87
C ASP A 133 18.77 5.70 -5.57
N GLY A 134 18.17 6.62 -4.81
CA GLY A 134 18.71 7.96 -4.55
C GLY A 134 19.22 8.26 -3.13
N VAL A 135 19.64 7.26 -2.35
CA VAL A 135 20.22 7.51 -1.01
C VAL A 135 21.63 6.92 -0.94
N GLU A 136 22.63 7.76 -1.20
CA GLU A 136 24.05 7.52 -0.84
C GLU A 136 24.25 7.52 0.68
#